data_AF-A0A921FRG9-F1
#
_entry.id   AF-A0A921FRG9-F1
#
_cell.length_a   1.000
_cell.length_b   1.000
_cell.length_c   1.000
_cell.angle_alpha   90.00
_cell.angle_beta   90.00
_cell.angle_gamma   90.00
#
_symmetry.space_group_name_H-M   'P 1'
#
loop_
_entity.id
_entity.type
_entity.pdbx_description
1 polymer ?
#
loop_
_entity_poly.entity_id
_entity_poly.type
_entity_poly.pdbx_seq_one_letter_code
_entity_poly.pdbx_strand_id
1 'polypeptide(L)'
;MSAIVGDSARFLGDHDEKAYFVARNTEDPDDLVCLVQFDPATDEAGAGCSGTRTMTDDKIVALEYGSVAVALVADGPSATYLTDAGWHQAADNLWVKDPATHSN
;
A
#
# COMPACT_ATOMS: atom_id res chain seq x y z
N MET A 1 10.77 12.58 4.57
CA MET A 1 10.89 11.38 5.44
C MET A 1 9.60 11.28 6.22
N SER A 2 8.80 10.26 5.96
CA SER A 2 7.57 10.01 6.71
C SER A 2 7.93 9.58 8.13
N ALA A 3 7.46 10.32 9.14
CA ALA A 3 7.68 9.98 10.54
C ALA A 3 6.58 9.02 11.00
N ILE A 4 6.99 7.81 11.38
CA ILE A 4 6.08 6.69 11.67
C ILE A 4 6.19 6.33 13.16
N VAL A 5 5.05 6.01 13.76
CA VAL A 5 4.97 5.48 15.13
C VAL A 5 5.50 4.04 15.10
N GLY A 6 6.77 3.84 15.50
CA GLY A 6 7.50 2.58 15.23
C GLY A 6 6.88 1.30 15.81
N ASP A 7 6.13 1.39 16.90
CA ASP A 7 5.40 0.27 17.54
C ASP A 7 4.03 -0.02 16.89
N SER A 8 3.58 0.84 15.97
CA SER A 8 2.32 0.70 15.25
C SER A 8 2.42 -0.11 13.96
N ALA A 9 3.63 -0.45 13.51
CA ALA A 9 3.81 -1.21 12.29
C ALA A 9 3.14 -2.59 12.38
N ARG A 10 2.36 -2.93 11.35
CA ARG A 10 1.70 -4.22 11.18
C ARG A 10 1.99 -4.72 9.78
N PHE A 11 2.40 -5.97 9.68
CA PHE A 11 2.66 -6.62 8.40
C PHE A 11 1.36 -6.83 7.63
N LEU A 12 1.37 -6.50 6.34
CA LEU A 12 0.24 -6.69 5.43
C LEU A 12 0.45 -7.93 4.56
N GLY A 13 1.64 -8.08 3.99
CA GLY A 13 1.95 -9.15 3.04
C GLY A 13 3.24 -8.89 2.27
N ASP A 14 3.63 -9.88 1.48
CA ASP A 14 4.76 -9.81 0.56
C ASP A 14 4.26 -9.70 -0.89
N HIS A 15 4.93 -8.91 -1.71
CA HIS A 15 4.74 -8.86 -3.17
C HIS A 15 6.05 -8.50 -3.85
N ASP A 16 6.39 -9.18 -4.95
CA ASP A 16 7.58 -8.90 -5.76
C ASP A 16 8.87 -8.76 -4.92
N GLU A 17 9.14 -9.76 -4.07
CA GLU A 17 10.29 -9.85 -3.16
C GLU A 17 10.38 -8.74 -2.08
N LYS A 18 9.36 -7.91 -1.95
CA LYS A 18 9.29 -6.81 -0.98
C LYS A 18 8.22 -7.09 0.07
N ALA A 19 8.49 -6.64 1.29
CA ALA A 19 7.57 -6.74 2.41
C ALA A 19 6.81 -5.42 2.58
N TYR A 20 5.50 -5.51 2.83
CA TYR A 20 4.63 -4.36 3.00
C TYR A 20 4.03 -4.32 4.40
N PHE A 21 4.00 -3.11 4.97
CA PHE A 21 3.49 -2.85 6.30
C PHE A 21 2.56 -1.64 6.29
N VAL A 22 1.57 -1.65 7.17
CA VAL A 22 0.81 -0.46 7.55
C VAL A 22 1.34 0.08 8.87
N ALA A 23 1.40 1.40 9.00
CA ALA A 23 1.76 2.04 10.26
C ALA A 23 1.05 3.39 10.42
N ARG A 24 0.94 3.87 11.65
CA ARG A 24 0.40 5.20 11.96
C ARG A 24 1.47 6.27 11.78
N ASN A 25 1.09 7.43 11.28
CA ASN A 25 1.98 8.59 11.20
C ASN A 25 2.14 9.25 12.59
N THR A 26 3.29 9.85 12.90
CA THR A 26 3.50 10.52 14.19
C THR A 26 2.82 11.89 14.30
N GLU A 27 2.58 12.56 13.17
CA GLU A 27 1.97 13.90 13.13
C GLU A 27 0.47 13.84 13.44
N ASP A 28 -0.21 12.81 12.95
CA ASP A 28 -1.63 12.56 13.21
C ASP A 28 -1.91 11.05 13.23
N PRO A 29 -1.68 10.37 14.36
CA PRO A 29 -1.77 8.92 14.45
C PRO A 29 -3.19 8.36 14.34
N ASP A 30 -4.21 9.21 14.50
CA ASP A 30 -5.61 8.79 14.48
C ASP A 30 -6.19 8.85 13.06
N ASP A 31 -5.76 9.82 12.26
CA ASP A 31 -6.30 10.04 10.92
C ASP A 31 -5.31 9.75 9.78
N LEU A 32 -3.98 9.70 10.02
CA LEU A 32 -2.97 9.38 8.99
C LEU A 32 -2.40 7.97 9.13
N VAL A 33 -2.50 7.20 8.05
CA VAL A 33 -1.86 5.89 7.91
C VAL A 33 -0.84 5.90 6.78
N CYS A 34 0.20 5.11 6.96
CA CYS A 34 1.30 4.98 6.03
C CYS A 34 1.38 3.55 5.51
N LEU A 35 1.52 3.41 4.20
CA LEU A 35 1.98 2.18 3.57
C LEU A 35 3.51 2.25 3.50
N VAL A 36 4.16 1.26 4.10
CA VAL A 36 5.60 1.10 4.14
C VAL A 36 5.96 -0.09 3.28
N GLN A 37 6.94 0.10 2.41
CA GLN A 37 7.58 -0.94 1.63
C GLN A 37 9.01 -1.11 2.17
N PHE A 38 9.45 -2.35 2.29
CA PHE A 38 10.81 -2.71 2.62
C PHE A 38 11.35 -3.71 1.59
N ASP A 39 12.50 -3.39 0.99
CA ASP A 39 13.24 -4.28 0.12
C ASP A 39 14.38 -4.95 0.92
N PRO A 40 14.26 -6.25 1.25
CA PRO A 40 15.26 -6.95 2.04
C PRO A 40 16.56 -7.20 1.28
N ALA A 41 16.57 -7.12 -0.06
CA ALA A 41 17.76 -7.35 -0.87
C ALA A 41 18.69 -6.13 -0.87
N THR A 42 18.13 -4.92 -0.78
CA THR A 42 18.86 -3.65 -0.77
C THR A 42 18.91 -2.97 0.59
N ASP A 43 18.13 -3.44 1.57
CA ASP A 43 17.93 -2.79 2.88
C ASP A 43 17.34 -1.37 2.74
N GLU A 44 16.54 -1.14 1.69
CA GLU A 44 15.88 0.14 1.43
C GLU A 44 14.41 0.11 1.87
N ALA A 45 13.96 1.24 2.42
CA ALA A 45 12.57 1.42 2.84
C ALA A 45 11.96 2.67 2.21
N GLY A 46 10.73 2.54 1.71
CA GLY A 46 9.90 3.62 1.20
C GLY A 46 8.60 3.70 1.98
N ALA A 47 8.04 4.90 2.14
CA ALA A 47 6.75 5.06 2.79
C ALA A 47 5.95 6.23 2.20
N GLY A 48 4.66 6.00 2.02
CA GLY A 48 3.69 7.02 1.63
C GLY A 48 2.55 7.03 2.64
N CYS A 49 2.13 8.21 3.06
CA CYS A 49 1.08 8.38 4.06
C CYS A 49 -0.08 9.19 3.50
N SER A 50 -1.28 8.87 3.95
CA SER A 50 -2.50 9.56 3.55
C SER A 50 -3.54 9.46 4.66
N GLY A 51 -4.53 10.36 4.60
CA GLY A 51 -5.65 10.37 5.53
C GLY A 51 -6.60 9.20 5.27
N THR A 52 -7.02 8.52 6.32
CA THR A 52 -8.11 7.52 6.27
C THR A 52 -9.43 8.16 5.84
N ARG A 53 -9.60 9.47 5.99
CA ARG A 53 -10.79 10.22 5.54
C ARG A 53 -10.69 10.74 4.11
N THR A 54 -9.51 10.70 3.51
CA THR A 54 -9.26 11.18 2.13
C THR A 54 -9.14 10.02 1.14
N MET A 55 -9.79 8.89 1.44
CA MET A 55 -9.82 7.74 0.56
C MET A 55 -10.40 8.10 -0.80
N THR A 56 -9.70 7.66 -1.85
CA THR A 56 -10.16 7.78 -3.23
C THR A 56 -10.21 6.38 -3.80
N ASP A 57 -11.36 5.98 -4.36
CA ASP A 57 -11.51 4.68 -5.00
C ASP A 57 -11.10 3.51 -4.08
N ASP A 58 -11.60 3.53 -2.84
CA ASP A 58 -11.31 2.60 -1.74
C ASP A 58 -9.84 2.48 -1.30
N LYS A 59 -8.93 3.20 -1.96
CA LYS A 59 -7.52 3.28 -1.60
C LYS A 59 -7.32 4.38 -0.57
N ILE A 60 -6.61 4.05 0.50
CA ILE A 60 -6.15 5.02 1.49
C ILE A 60 -4.88 5.69 0.98
N VAL A 61 -3.89 4.90 0.57
CA VAL A 61 -2.63 5.38 0.00
C VAL A 61 -2.15 4.41 -1.08
N ALA A 62 -1.53 4.94 -2.13
CA ALA A 62 -0.88 4.17 -3.17
C ALA A 62 0.58 4.64 -3.34
N LEU A 63 1.48 3.68 -3.54
CA LEU A 63 2.87 3.88 -3.91
C LEU A 63 3.02 3.49 -5.37
N GLU A 64 3.50 4.41 -6.20
CA GLU A 64 3.70 4.20 -7.62
C GLU A 64 5.19 4.08 -7.94
N TYR A 65 5.56 2.98 -8.59
CA TYR A 65 6.93 2.65 -9.00
C TYR A 65 6.94 2.35 -10.49
N GLY A 66 7.00 3.40 -11.30
CA GLY A 66 6.93 3.29 -12.75
C GLY A 66 5.60 2.68 -13.20
N SER A 67 5.61 1.44 -13.67
CA SER A 67 4.41 0.73 -14.13
C SER A 67 3.74 -0.15 -13.06
N VAL A 68 4.38 -0.31 -11.90
CA VAL A 68 3.82 -1.04 -10.75
C VAL A 68 3.22 -0.03 -9.78
N ALA A 69 2.04 -0.33 -9.24
CA ALA A 69 1.49 0.41 -8.13
C ALA A 69 1.06 -0.54 -7.01
N VAL A 70 1.27 -0.14 -5.75
CA VAL A 70 0.84 -0.88 -4.57
C VAL A 70 0.02 0.03 -3.69
N ALA A 71 -1.17 -0.42 -3.29
CA ALA A 71 -2.11 0.37 -2.53
C ALA A 71 -2.50 -0.33 -1.22
N LEU A 72 -2.56 0.47 -0.17
CA LEU A 72 -3.28 0.16 1.04
C LEU A 72 -4.76 0.52 0.81
N VAL A 73 -5.63 -0.47 0.94
CA VAL A 73 -7.06 -0.38 0.68
C VAL A 73 -7.82 -0.57 1.99
N ALA A 74 -8.91 0.16 2.19
CA ALA A 74 -9.73 0.01 3.39
C ALA A 74 -10.44 -1.35 3.46
N ASP A 75 -10.93 -1.70 4.64
CA ASP A 75 -11.72 -2.91 4.83
C ASP A 75 -13.03 -2.86 4.03
N GLY A 76 -13.42 -4.00 3.47
CA GLY A 76 -14.64 -4.13 2.68
C GLY A 76 -14.69 -3.25 1.41
N PRO A 77 -13.63 -3.21 0.59
CA PRO A 77 -13.64 -2.37 -0.61
C PRO A 77 -14.62 -2.91 -1.64
N SER A 78 -15.00 -2.06 -2.61
CA SER A 78 -15.65 -2.50 -3.82
C SER A 78 -14.64 -3.25 -4.70
N ALA A 79 -14.39 -4.53 -4.35
CA ALA A 79 -13.40 -5.38 -5.01
C ALA A 79 -13.60 -5.46 -6.53
N THR A 80 -14.85 -5.39 -7.01
CA THR A 80 -15.17 -5.34 -8.44
C THR A 80 -14.59 -4.10 -9.11
N TYR A 81 -14.73 -2.91 -8.50
CA TYR A 81 -14.19 -1.68 -9.07
C TYR A 81 -12.67 -1.72 -9.19
N LEU A 82 -11.99 -2.20 -8.14
CA LEU A 82 -10.53 -2.33 -8.14
C LEU A 82 -10.06 -3.33 -9.21
N THR A 83 -10.73 -4.48 -9.32
CA THR A 83 -10.43 -5.51 -10.31
C THR A 83 -10.62 -4.99 -11.74
N ASP A 84 -11.73 -4.29 -12.02
CA ASP A 84 -12.00 -3.68 -13.32
C ASP A 84 -10.97 -2.60 -13.68
N ALA A 85 -10.42 -1.90 -12.68
CA ALA A 85 -9.32 -0.95 -12.84
C ALA A 85 -7.94 -1.61 -13.00
N GLY A 86 -7.87 -2.94 -13.03
CA GLY A 86 -6.67 -3.75 -13.21
C GLY A 86 -5.86 -3.99 -11.94
N TRP A 87 -6.43 -3.72 -10.76
CA TRP A 87 -5.81 -4.08 -9.49
C TRP A 87 -6.16 -5.53 -9.14
N HIS A 88 -5.28 -6.18 -8.40
CA HIS A 88 -5.56 -7.48 -7.81
C HIS A 88 -5.11 -7.50 -6.36
N GLN A 89 -5.80 -8.29 -5.56
CA GLN A 89 -5.50 -8.41 -4.14
C GLN A 89 -4.27 -9.31 -3.95
N ALA A 90 -3.21 -8.77 -3.36
CA ALA A 90 -2.02 -9.53 -2.97
C ALA A 90 -2.17 -10.10 -1.55
N ALA A 91 -2.76 -9.33 -0.64
CA ALA A 91 -3.09 -9.75 0.72
C ALA A 91 -4.29 -8.96 1.27
N ASP A 92 -4.70 -9.21 2.51
CA ASP A 92 -5.72 -8.41 3.17
C ASP A 92 -5.28 -6.93 3.18
N ASN A 93 -6.14 -6.06 2.65
CA ASN A 93 -5.91 -4.61 2.51
C ASN A 93 -4.73 -4.21 1.61
N LEU A 94 -4.02 -5.18 1.00
CA LEU A 94 -2.91 -4.93 0.08
C LEU A 94 -3.32 -5.28 -1.35
N TRP A 95 -3.40 -4.25 -2.19
CA TRP A 95 -3.74 -4.39 -3.61
C TRP A 95 -2.60 -3.90 -4.47
N VAL A 96 -2.40 -4.57 -5.59
CA VAL A 96 -1.29 -4.28 -6.50
C VAL A 96 -1.82 -4.15 -7.93
N LYS A 97 -1.14 -3.32 -8.71
CA LYS A 97 -1.37 -3.16 -10.14
C LYS A 97 -0.03 -3.29 -10.81
N ASP A 98 0.24 -4.48 -11.31
CA ASP A 98 1.45 -4.75 -12.07
C ASP A 98 1.31 -4.24 -13.50
N PRO A 99 2.41 -3.97 -14.21
CA PRO A 99 2.35 -3.75 -15.65
C PRO A 99 1.60 -4.91 -16.28
N ALA A 100 0.64 -4.59 -17.15
CA ALA A 100 0.01 -5.62 -17.96
C ALA A 100 1.11 -6.45 -18.61
N THR A 101 1.23 -7.71 -18.20
CA THR A 101 2.04 -8.68 -18.92
C THR A 101 1.44 -8.73 -20.31
N HIS A 102 2.07 -8.03 -21.27
CA HIS A 102 1.84 -8.27 -22.67
C HIS A 102 2.22 -9.73 -22.88
N SER A 103 1.23 -10.61 -22.78
CA SER A 103 1.34 -11.96 -23.31
C SER A 103 1.48 -11.77 -24.81
N ASN A 104 2.69 -12.00 -25.29
CA ASN A 104 3.11 -11.92 -26.68
C ASN A 104 2.24 -12.84 -27.56
#